data_AF-A0A947IE81-F1
#
_entry.id   AF-A0A947IE81-F1
#
_cell.length_a   1.000
_cell.length_b   1.000
_cell.length_c   1.000
_cell.angle_alpha   90.00
_cell.angle_beta   90.00
_cell.angle_gamma   90.00
#
_symmetry.space_group_name_H-M   'P 1'
#
loop_
_entity.id
_entity.type
_entity.pdbx_description
1 polymer ?
#
loop_
_entity_poly.entity_id
_entity_poly.type
_entity_poly.pdbx_seq_one_letter_code
_entity_poly.pdbx_strand_id
1 'polypeptide(L)'
;MAPEWASEFHDRMDRFETLMRTGRGGVPVSIKVRVTSGCFHREHSPHAYELIDRHLRSIPQEGREFTFEEHESGPEVLVYVAAGVTLASSVIQLVAAIIKARADGIKKGDRPSEPVELIIRRVLKNGEFREEKILRFRHNDAVDKDAVQEKLVEAAGKLVDKHD
;
A
#
# COMPACT_ATOMS: atom_id res chain seq x y z
N MET A 1 24.48 -8.89 -5.07
CA MET A 1 23.32 -9.65 -4.58
C MET A 1 22.26 -8.64 -4.22
N ALA A 2 21.05 -8.77 -4.77
CA ALA A 2 19.92 -7.97 -4.28
C ALA A 2 19.69 -8.37 -2.80
N PRO A 3 19.32 -7.42 -1.92
CA PRO A 3 18.96 -7.75 -0.55
C PRO A 3 17.85 -8.81 -0.51
N GLU A 4 17.82 -9.66 0.51
CA GLU A 4 16.81 -10.74 0.68
C GLU A 4 15.37 -10.22 0.51
N TRP A 5 15.06 -9.04 1.07
CA TRP A 5 13.75 -8.40 0.93
C TRP A 5 13.34 -8.11 -0.51
N ALA A 6 14.30 -7.86 -1.42
CA ALA A 6 14.01 -7.54 -2.82
C ALA A 6 13.58 -8.80 -3.59
N SER A 7 14.18 -9.94 -3.26
CA SER A 7 13.76 -11.24 -3.80
C SER A 7 12.34 -11.59 -3.32
N GLU A 8 12.07 -11.44 -2.02
CA GLU A 8 10.73 -11.65 -1.48
C GLU A 8 9.68 -10.70 -2.08
N PHE A 9 10.08 -9.47 -2.39
CA PHE A 9 9.22 -8.51 -3.08
C PHE A 9 8.92 -8.97 -4.51
N HIS A 10 9.92 -9.41 -5.27
CA HIS A 10 9.71 -9.98 -6.61
C HIS A 10 8.75 -11.16 -6.57
N ASP A 11 9.01 -12.16 -5.74
CA ASP A 11 8.18 -13.37 -5.65
C ASP A 11 6.72 -13.03 -5.29
N ARG A 12 6.52 -12.00 -4.46
CA ARG A 12 5.19 -11.53 -4.07
C ARG A 12 4.47 -10.82 -5.22
N MET A 13 5.16 -9.98 -5.99
CA MET A 13 4.60 -9.33 -7.17
C MET A 13 4.28 -10.37 -8.26
N ASP A 14 5.17 -11.32 -8.52
CA ASP A 14 4.95 -12.42 -9.47
C ASP A 14 3.74 -13.28 -9.09
N ARG A 15 3.60 -13.58 -7.78
CA ARG A 15 2.44 -14.31 -7.26
C ARG A 15 1.16 -13.50 -7.44
N PHE A 16 1.17 -12.21 -7.12
CA PHE A 16 0.03 -11.32 -7.33
C PHE A 16 -0.42 -11.31 -8.79
N GLU A 17 0.52 -11.16 -9.72
CA GLU A 17 0.23 -11.15 -11.14
C GLU A 17 -0.37 -12.48 -11.63
N THR A 18 0.18 -13.60 -11.14
CA THR A 18 -0.31 -14.94 -11.45
C THR A 18 -1.74 -15.16 -10.95
N LEU A 19 -2.04 -14.73 -9.72
CA LEU A 19 -3.34 -14.96 -9.07
C LEU A 19 -4.43 -14.08 -9.66
N MET A 20 -4.12 -12.82 -9.97
CA MET A 20 -5.13 -11.84 -10.37
C MET A 20 -5.59 -12.01 -11.82
N ARG A 21 -4.87 -12.78 -12.66
CA ARG A 21 -5.26 -13.16 -14.04
C ARG A 21 -5.90 -12.00 -14.84
N THR A 22 -5.45 -10.76 -14.65
CA THR A 22 -6.06 -9.62 -15.34
C THR A 22 -5.42 -9.42 -16.71
N GLY A 23 -6.09 -9.91 -17.74
CA GLY A 23 -5.87 -9.52 -19.14
C GLY A 23 -6.28 -8.08 -19.46
N ARG A 24 -5.92 -7.09 -18.62
CA ARG A 24 -6.37 -5.69 -18.72
C ARG A 24 -5.27 -4.66 -19.01
N GLY A 25 -4.06 -5.10 -19.37
CA GLY A 25 -2.98 -4.18 -19.79
C GLY A 25 -2.55 -3.14 -18.76
N GLY A 26 -2.84 -3.39 -17.47
CA GLY A 26 -2.43 -2.53 -16.36
C GLY A 26 -1.03 -2.86 -15.87
N VAL A 27 -0.43 -1.94 -15.11
CA VAL A 27 0.90 -2.10 -14.51
C VAL A 27 0.76 -2.49 -13.04
N PRO A 28 1.33 -3.62 -12.59
CA PRO A 28 1.25 -4.04 -11.20
C PRO A 28 2.14 -3.15 -10.33
N VAL A 29 1.59 -2.70 -9.20
CA VAL A 29 2.29 -1.89 -8.21
C VAL A 29 1.96 -2.36 -6.79
N SER A 30 2.87 -2.08 -5.88
CA SER A 30 2.67 -2.21 -4.44
C SER A 30 2.50 -0.82 -3.83
N ILE A 31 1.47 -0.65 -3.00
CA ILE A 31 1.27 0.53 -2.17
C ILE A 31 1.48 0.12 -0.72
N LYS A 32 2.55 0.62 -0.10
CA LYS A 32 2.98 0.26 1.26
C LYS A 32 2.72 1.42 2.22
N VAL A 33 2.07 1.12 3.35
CA VAL A 33 2.03 2.03 4.51
C VAL A 33 3.01 1.50 5.55
N ARG A 34 4.20 2.10 5.61
CA ARG A 34 5.34 1.61 6.40
C ARG A 34 5.58 2.49 7.61
N VAL A 35 5.72 1.95 8.82
CA VAL A 35 6.25 2.73 9.95
C VAL A 35 7.72 3.09 9.75
N THR A 36 8.13 4.28 10.17
CA THR A 36 9.52 4.72 10.03
C THR A 36 10.46 4.01 11.00
N SER A 37 9.93 3.44 12.08
CA SER A 37 10.65 2.60 13.03
C SER A 37 9.66 1.74 13.83
N GLY A 38 10.14 0.62 14.36
CA GLY A 38 9.38 -0.35 15.14
C GLY A 38 8.35 -1.12 14.30
N CYS A 39 7.21 -1.45 14.90
CA CYS A 39 6.24 -2.40 14.34
C CYS A 39 4.88 -1.74 14.01
N PHE A 40 4.23 -2.24 12.97
CA PHE A 40 2.83 -1.99 12.61
C PHE A 40 2.15 -3.30 12.17
N HIS A 41 2.25 -4.30 13.02
CA HIS A 41 1.57 -5.59 12.92
C HIS A 41 0.38 -5.66 13.88
N ARG A 42 -0.58 -6.56 13.65
CA ARG A 42 -1.75 -6.75 14.51
C ARG A 42 -1.45 -6.95 16.00
N GLU A 43 -0.33 -7.57 16.32
CA GLU A 43 0.08 -7.81 17.71
C GLU A 43 0.33 -6.51 18.47
N HIS A 44 0.97 -5.54 17.81
CA HIS A 44 1.34 -4.26 18.41
C HIS A 44 0.34 -3.14 18.09
N SER A 45 -0.53 -3.37 17.11
CA SER A 45 -1.53 -2.39 16.66
C SER A 45 -2.94 -2.98 16.58
N PRO A 46 -3.44 -3.64 17.64
CA PRO A 46 -4.73 -4.33 17.60
C PRO A 46 -5.90 -3.38 17.29
N HIS A 47 -5.88 -2.14 17.78
CA HIS A 47 -6.96 -1.19 17.54
C HIS A 47 -6.97 -0.67 16.09
N ALA A 48 -5.80 -0.44 15.51
CA ALA A 48 -5.67 -0.10 14.10
C ALA A 48 -6.14 -1.25 13.21
N TYR A 49 -5.71 -2.49 13.49
CA TYR A 49 -6.12 -3.64 12.68
C TYR A 49 -7.61 -3.95 12.82
N GLU A 50 -8.24 -3.70 13.98
CA GLU A 50 -9.70 -3.82 14.09
C GLU A 50 -10.43 -2.89 13.09
N LEU A 51 -9.95 -1.65 12.93
CA LEU A 51 -10.51 -0.68 11.99
C LEU A 51 -10.22 -1.06 10.53
N ILE A 52 -9.00 -1.53 10.24
CA ILE A 52 -8.59 -2.00 8.91
C ILE A 52 -9.43 -3.22 8.51
N ASP A 53 -9.54 -4.23 9.38
CA ASP A 53 -10.31 -5.46 9.13
C ASP A 53 -11.80 -5.16 8.95
N ARG A 54 -12.33 -4.16 9.67
CA ARG A 54 -13.71 -3.69 9.46
C ARG A 54 -13.88 -3.07 8.08
N HIS A 55 -12.93 -2.24 7.63
CA HIS A 55 -12.98 -1.64 6.31
C HIS A 55 -12.82 -2.68 5.20
N LEU A 56 -11.86 -3.61 5.32
CA LEU A 56 -11.64 -4.70 4.37
C LEU A 56 -12.87 -5.61 4.21
N ARG A 57 -13.63 -5.85 5.29
CA ARG A 57 -14.90 -6.59 5.25
C ARG A 57 -16.03 -5.83 4.56
N SER A 58 -15.97 -4.50 4.53
CA SER A 58 -16.97 -3.68 3.84
C SER A 58 -16.78 -3.61 2.33
N ILE A 59 -15.60 -4.00 1.83
CA ILE A 59 -15.30 -4.04 0.39
C ILE A 59 -15.74 -5.40 -0.15
N PRO A 60 -16.64 -5.47 -1.15
CA PRO A 60 -17.04 -6.72 -1.79
C PRO A 60 -15.84 -7.57 -2.20
N GLN A 61 -15.90 -8.88 -1.93
CA GLN A 61 -14.86 -9.81 -2.34
C GLN A 61 -14.94 -10.10 -3.84
N GLU A 62 -16.16 -10.19 -4.37
CA GLU A 62 -16.40 -10.31 -5.80
C GLU A 62 -15.90 -9.07 -6.53
N GLY A 63 -15.03 -9.26 -7.51
CA GLY A 63 -14.46 -8.15 -8.29
C GLY A 63 -13.45 -7.29 -7.54
N ARG A 64 -12.90 -7.75 -6.40
CA ARG A 64 -11.82 -7.05 -5.71
C ARG A 64 -10.58 -7.00 -6.59
N GLU A 65 -10.14 -5.80 -6.96
CA GLU A 65 -9.00 -5.57 -7.88
C GLU A 65 -7.66 -5.38 -7.14
N PHE A 66 -7.55 -5.85 -5.90
CA PHE A 66 -6.34 -5.74 -5.09
C PHE A 66 -6.13 -6.95 -4.15
N THR A 67 -4.88 -7.16 -3.75
CA THR A 67 -4.49 -8.05 -2.65
C THR A 67 -4.00 -7.23 -1.46
N PHE A 68 -4.37 -7.63 -0.25
CA PHE A 68 -3.89 -7.01 1.00
C PHE A 68 -2.91 -7.95 1.68
N GLU A 69 -1.73 -7.44 2.01
CA GLU A 69 -0.63 -8.19 2.62
C GLU A 69 -0.28 -7.54 3.96
N GLU A 70 -0.29 -8.33 5.03
CA GLU A 70 0.13 -7.90 6.36
C GLU A 70 1.64 -8.08 6.51
N HIS A 71 2.34 -7.08 7.04
CA HIS A 71 3.76 -7.19 7.37
C HIS A 71 4.04 -6.56 8.72
N GLU A 72 5.14 -6.98 9.34
CA GLU A 72 5.62 -6.39 10.58
C GLU A 72 5.81 -4.88 10.49
N SER A 73 6.34 -4.39 9.36
CA SER A 73 6.58 -2.95 9.14
C SER A 73 5.34 -2.15 8.72
N GLY A 74 4.18 -2.81 8.61
CA GLY A 74 2.92 -2.20 8.19
C GLY A 74 2.32 -2.85 6.93
N PRO A 75 1.04 -2.62 6.64
CA PRO A 75 0.33 -3.32 5.57
C PRO A 75 0.73 -2.83 4.17
N GLU A 76 0.54 -3.71 3.21
CA GLU A 76 0.80 -3.50 1.78
C GLU A 76 -0.45 -3.85 0.96
N VAL A 77 -0.72 -3.06 -0.07
CA VAL A 77 -1.82 -3.28 -1.02
C VAL A 77 -1.22 -3.46 -2.41
N LEU A 78 -1.40 -4.63 -3.00
CA LEU A 78 -0.97 -4.95 -4.36
C LEU A 78 -2.13 -4.69 -5.31
N VAL A 79 -1.90 -3.93 -6.37
CA VAL A 79 -2.96 -3.45 -7.27
C VAL A 79 -2.40 -3.26 -8.69
N TYR A 80 -3.28 -3.31 -9.70
CA TYR A 80 -2.94 -2.84 -11.05
C TYR A 80 -3.31 -1.37 -11.23
N VAL A 81 -2.37 -0.59 -11.76
CA VAL A 81 -2.62 0.76 -12.29
C VAL A 81 -3.09 0.61 -13.73
N ALA A 82 -4.30 1.10 -14.03
CA ALA A 82 -4.85 1.03 -15.38
C ALA A 82 -4.16 2.02 -16.34
N ALA A 83 -4.36 1.84 -17.65
CA ALA A 83 -3.95 2.82 -18.66
C ALA A 83 -4.49 4.21 -18.32
N GLY A 84 -3.63 5.24 -18.37
CA GLY A 84 -3.97 6.59 -17.90
C GLY A 84 -3.79 6.81 -16.39
N VAL A 85 -3.01 5.97 -15.71
CA VAL A 85 -2.57 6.16 -14.31
C VAL A 85 -3.75 6.26 -13.32
N THR A 86 -4.78 5.43 -13.54
CA THR A 86 -5.97 5.42 -12.68
C THR A 86 -5.89 4.28 -11.67
N LEU A 87 -6.11 4.62 -10.38
CA LEU A 87 -6.31 3.68 -9.29
C LEU A 87 -7.79 3.60 -8.94
N ALA A 88 -8.28 2.41 -8.59
CA ALA A 88 -9.64 2.25 -8.11
C ALA A 88 -9.88 3.08 -6.83
N SER A 89 -11.04 3.75 -6.75
CA SER A 89 -11.39 4.56 -5.58
C SER A 89 -11.40 3.76 -4.28
N SER A 90 -11.74 2.46 -4.35
CA SER A 90 -11.70 1.54 -3.20
C SER A 90 -10.28 1.37 -2.65
N VAL A 91 -9.26 1.37 -3.51
CA VAL A 91 -7.84 1.26 -3.11
C VAL A 91 -7.37 2.54 -2.44
N ILE A 92 -7.69 3.70 -3.01
CA ILE A 92 -7.38 5.01 -2.41
C ILE A 92 -8.05 5.13 -1.03
N GLN A 93 -9.33 4.74 -0.94
CA GLN A 93 -10.09 4.76 0.31
C GLN A 93 -9.49 3.80 1.36
N LEU A 94 -9.08 2.60 0.95
CA LEU A 94 -8.41 1.64 1.83
C LEU A 94 -7.09 2.20 2.36
N VAL A 95 -6.24 2.78 1.51
CA VAL A 95 -4.96 3.37 1.92
C VAL A 95 -5.17 4.49 2.92
N ALA A 96 -6.11 5.41 2.64
CA ALA A 96 -6.45 6.47 3.58
C ALA A 96 -7.03 5.92 4.90
N ALA A 97 -7.84 4.86 4.82
CA ALA A 97 -8.39 4.18 5.99
C ALA A 97 -7.31 3.52 6.84
N ILE A 98 -6.28 2.92 6.23
CA ILE A 98 -5.12 2.34 6.94
C ILE A 98 -4.35 3.43 7.70
N ILE A 99 -4.03 4.55 7.03
CA ILE A 99 -3.29 5.66 7.65
C ILE A 99 -4.10 6.24 8.82
N LYS A 100 -5.40 6.44 8.62
CA LYS A 100 -6.31 6.90 9.69
C LYS A 100 -6.42 5.89 10.82
N ALA A 101 -6.58 4.61 10.51
CA ALA A 101 -6.66 3.54 11.49
C ALA A 101 -5.41 3.48 12.37
N ARG A 102 -4.23 3.71 11.79
CA ARG A 102 -2.98 3.83 12.56
C ARG A 102 -3.02 4.99 13.55
N ALA A 103 -3.41 6.18 13.10
CA ALA A 103 -3.52 7.36 13.96
C ALA A 103 -4.54 7.15 15.09
N ASP A 104 -5.71 6.59 14.77
CA ASP A 104 -6.78 6.33 15.75
C ASP A 104 -6.42 5.18 16.70
N GLY A 105 -5.70 4.17 16.21
CA GLY A 105 -5.17 3.07 17.02
C GLY A 105 -4.19 3.57 18.07
N ILE A 106 -3.25 4.47 17.69
CA ILE A 106 -2.30 5.08 18.62
C ILE A 106 -3.02 5.87 19.73
N LYS A 107 -4.08 6.61 19.38
CA LYS A 107 -4.90 7.33 20.37
C LYS A 107 -5.63 6.39 21.34
N LYS A 108 -5.87 5.14 20.93
CA LYS A 108 -6.50 4.09 21.75
C LYS A 108 -5.51 3.22 22.51
N GLY A 109 -4.21 3.38 22.28
CA GLY A 109 -3.15 2.66 23.02
C GLY A 109 -2.20 1.83 22.16
N ASP A 110 -2.39 1.74 20.84
CA ASP A 110 -1.45 1.03 19.97
C ASP A 110 -0.05 1.67 20.05
N ARG A 111 0.99 0.83 19.98
CA ARG A 111 2.39 1.25 20.03
C ARG A 111 3.23 0.47 19.01
N PRO A 112 4.43 0.95 18.64
CA PRO A 112 4.97 2.30 18.89
C PRO A 112 4.14 3.40 18.21
N SER A 113 4.45 4.68 18.43
CA SER A 113 3.71 5.83 17.86
C SER A 113 4.47 6.54 16.73
N GLU A 114 5.42 5.83 16.12
CA GLU A 114 6.27 6.34 15.05
C GLU A 114 5.44 6.70 13.81
N PRO A 115 5.87 7.73 13.05
CA PRO A 115 5.23 8.11 11.80
C PRO A 115 5.15 6.97 10.79
N VAL A 116 4.20 7.06 9.87
CA VAL A 116 4.11 6.18 8.70
C VAL A 116 4.52 6.92 7.43
N GLU A 117 5.20 6.23 6.53
CA GLU A 117 5.47 6.62 5.15
C GLU A 117 4.50 5.89 4.22
N LEU A 118 3.90 6.62 3.30
CA LEU A 118 3.20 6.06 2.16
C LEU A 118 4.18 5.92 1.00
N ILE A 119 4.30 4.71 0.47
CA ILE A 119 5.31 4.34 -0.52
C ILE A 119 4.61 3.60 -1.65
N ILE A 120 4.97 3.90 -2.90
CA ILE A 120 4.55 3.11 -4.06
C ILE A 120 5.76 2.50 -4.75
N ARG A 121 5.61 1.25 -5.19
CA ARG A 121 6.72 0.40 -5.63
C ARG A 121 6.33 -0.41 -6.86
N ARG A 122 7.31 -0.71 -7.70
CA ARG A 122 7.12 -1.53 -8.90
C ARG A 122 8.37 -2.37 -9.19
N VAL A 123 8.14 -3.55 -9.75
CA VAL A 123 9.16 -4.37 -10.43
C VAL A 123 9.05 -4.11 -11.93
N LEU A 124 10.18 -3.78 -12.56
CA LEU A 124 10.28 -3.59 -14.00
C LEU A 124 10.54 -4.92 -14.70
N LYS A 125 10.33 -4.98 -16.02
CA LYS A 125 10.49 -6.23 -16.79
C LYS A 125 11.92 -6.79 -16.76
N ASN A 126 12.91 -5.93 -16.55
CA ASN A 126 14.32 -6.32 -16.39
C ASN A 126 14.66 -6.80 -14.97
N GLY A 127 13.67 -6.87 -14.06
CA GLY A 127 13.86 -7.21 -12.66
C GLY A 127 14.41 -6.06 -11.80
N GLU A 128 14.50 -4.84 -12.34
CA GLU A 128 14.86 -3.67 -11.53
C GLU A 128 13.67 -3.23 -10.67
N PHE A 129 13.98 -2.80 -9.45
CA PHE A 129 13.01 -2.29 -8.50
C PHE A 129 13.01 -0.76 -8.47
N ARG A 130 11.82 -0.15 -8.46
CA ARG A 130 11.64 1.29 -8.24
C ARG A 130 10.70 1.57 -7.07
N GLU A 131 11.06 2.56 -6.26
CA GLU A 131 10.33 3.01 -5.08
C GLU A 131 10.20 4.53 -5.09
N GLU A 132 8.99 5.01 -4.81
CA GLU A 132 8.71 6.42 -4.54
C GLU A 132 8.10 6.56 -3.15
N LYS A 133 8.72 7.38 -2.30
CA LYS A 133 8.15 7.80 -1.02
C LYS A 133 7.28 9.02 -1.25
N ILE A 134 6.00 8.91 -0.97
CA ILE A 134 4.98 9.84 -1.44
C ILE A 134 4.60 10.84 -0.36
N LEU A 135 4.29 10.35 0.84
CA LEU A 135 3.83 11.14 1.98
C LEU A 135 4.36 10.55 3.29
N ARG A 136 4.43 11.39 4.31
CA ARG A 136 4.73 10.99 5.69
C ARG A 136 3.68 11.55 6.62
N PHE A 137 3.12 10.70 7.48
CA PHE A 137 2.07 11.06 8.43
C PHE A 137 2.50 10.72 9.86
N ARG A 138 2.41 11.71 10.74
CA ARG A 138 2.43 11.53 12.20
C ARG A 138 1.02 11.19 12.68
N HIS A 139 0.90 10.62 13.88
CA HIS A 139 -0.39 10.20 14.43
C HIS A 139 -1.37 11.35 14.76
N ASN A 140 -0.89 12.59 14.76
CA ASN A 140 -1.72 13.79 14.96
C ASN A 140 -2.00 14.56 13.66
N ASP A 141 -1.45 14.11 12.53
CA ASP A 141 -1.69 14.77 11.26
C ASP A 141 -3.09 14.44 10.77
N ALA A 142 -3.75 15.42 10.14
CA ALA A 142 -5.01 15.17 9.45
C ALA A 142 -4.75 14.33 8.19
N VAL A 143 -5.58 13.30 7.96
CA VAL A 143 -5.51 12.50 6.74
C VAL A 143 -6.48 13.09 5.72
N ASP A 144 -5.94 13.87 4.78
CA ASP A 144 -6.66 14.38 3.63
C ASP A 144 -6.66 13.32 2.51
N LYS A 145 -7.85 12.84 2.15
CA LYS A 145 -8.03 11.80 1.13
C LYS A 145 -7.69 12.31 -0.27
N ASP A 146 -7.98 13.57 -0.55
CA ASP A 146 -7.75 14.15 -1.88
C ASP A 146 -6.25 14.34 -2.09
N ALA A 147 -5.53 14.77 -1.05
CA ALA A 147 -4.06 14.84 -1.07
C ALA A 147 -3.41 13.44 -1.22
N VAL A 148 -3.95 12.41 -0.54
CA VAL A 148 -3.48 11.03 -0.70
C VAL A 148 -3.71 10.54 -2.14
N GLN A 149 -4.89 10.80 -2.71
CA GLN A 149 -5.23 10.44 -4.08
C GLN A 149 -4.29 11.11 -5.08
N GLU A 150 -4.17 12.44 -5.02
CA GLU A 150 -3.34 13.23 -5.93
C GLU A 150 -1.91 12.71 -5.96
N LYS A 151 -1.32 12.51 -4.78
CA LYS A 151 0.07 12.10 -4.67
C LYS A 151 0.31 10.65 -5.07
N LEU A 152 -0.66 9.75 -4.83
CA LEU A 152 -0.59 8.37 -5.33
C LEU A 152 -0.63 8.32 -6.86
N VAL A 153 -1.53 9.08 -7.48
CA VAL A 153 -1.64 9.15 -8.95
C VAL A 153 -0.37 9.77 -9.55
N GLU A 154 0.14 10.86 -8.98
CA GLU A 154 1.39 11.49 -9.41
C GLU A 154 2.57 10.50 -9.36
N ALA A 155 2.71 9.78 -8.25
CA ALA A 155 3.80 8.81 -8.08
C ALA A 155 3.63 7.56 -8.96
N ALA A 156 2.40 7.08 -9.13
CA ALA A 156 2.10 6.00 -10.06
C ALA A 156 2.48 6.39 -11.50
N GLY A 157 2.24 7.64 -11.92
CA GLY A 157 2.61 8.13 -13.24
C GLY A 157 4.12 8.06 -13.45
N LYS A 158 4.91 8.51 -12.47
CA LYS A 158 6.39 8.41 -12.51
C LYS A 158 6.89 6.97 -12.65
N LEU A 159 6.18 6.00 -12.07
CA LEU A 159 6.53 4.58 -12.13
C LEU A 159 6.05 3.88 -13.40
N VAL A 160 4.99 4.38 -14.05
CA VAL A 160 4.39 3.80 -15.26
C VAL A 160 4.98 4.42 -16.54
N ASP A 161 5.24 5.73 -16.56
CA ASP A 161 5.67 6.47 -17.77
C ASP A 161 7.13 6.25 -18.16
N LYS A 162 7.98 5.82 -17.22
CA LYS A 162 9.37 5.50 -17.55
C LYS A 162 9.41 4.14 -18.25
N HIS A 163 9.28 4.18 -19.58
CA HIS A 163 9.38 3.09 -20.54
C HIS A 163 10.26 1.92 -20.07
N ASP A 164 9.67 0.72 -20.06
CA ASP A 164 10.37 -0.57 -20.14
C ASP A 164 11.01 -0.74 -21.53
#